data_AF-A0AAF0BF75-F1
#
_entry.id   AF-A0AAF0BF75-F1
#
_cell.length_a   1.000
_cell.length_b   1.000
_cell.length_c   1.000
_cell.angle_alpha   90.00
_cell.angle_beta   90.00
_cell.angle_gamma   90.00
#
_symmetry.space_group_name_H-M   'P 1'
#
loop_
_entity.id
_entity.type
_entity.pdbx_description
1 polymer ?
#
loop_
_entity_poly.entity_id
_entity_poly.type
_entity_poly.pdbx_seq_one_letter_code
_entity_poly.pdbx_strand_id
1 'polypeptide(L)' 'MKITKDGFVWKCISAEEARKIWDVELFEIYKLYDDDSEGLIESEERLLEEITGGAKLAIEVGKLPAGINTPLQ' A
#
# COMPACT_ATOMS: atom_id res chain seq x y z
N MET A 1 4.72 8.03 0.37
CA MET A 1 3.65 7.92 -0.64
C MET A 1 4.30 7.42 -1.93
N LYS A 2 3.67 6.47 -2.61
CA LYS A 2 4.12 5.93 -3.91
C LYS A 2 2.99 6.15 -4.92
N ILE A 3 3.33 6.50 -6.15
CA ILE A 3 2.38 6.60 -7.25
C ILE A 3 2.82 5.58 -8.29
N THR A 4 1.95 4.64 -8.68
CA THR A 4 2.26 3.67 -9.73
C THR A 4 2.07 4.28 -11.11
N LYS A 5 2.63 3.64 -12.14
CA LYS A 5 2.51 4.11 -13.54
C LYS A 5 1.07 4.22 -14.02
N ASP A 6 0.17 3.41 -13.47
CA ASP A 6 -1.27 3.43 -13.75
C ASP A 6 -2.02 4.57 -13.04
N GLY A 7 -1.30 5.41 -12.29
CA GLY A 7 -1.85 6.56 -11.58
C GLY A 7 -2.47 6.22 -10.23
N PHE A 8 -2.28 5.01 -9.70
CA PHE A 8 -2.73 4.68 -8.36
C PHE A 8 -1.82 5.30 -7.30
N VAL A 9 -2.43 5.85 -6.26
CA VAL A 9 -1.75 6.54 -5.16
C VAL A 9 -1.80 5.66 -3.92
N TRP A 10 -0.61 5.30 -3.45
CA TRP A 10 -0.39 4.45 -2.30
C TRP A 10 0.19 5.26 -1.14
N LYS A 11 -0.47 5.19 0.02
CA LYS A 11 0.10 5.72 1.25
C LYS A 11 0.86 4.60 1.94
N CYS A 12 2.18 4.64 1.85
CA CYS A 12 3.04 3.77 2.66
C CYS A 12 2.78 4.06 4.14
N ILE A 13 2.56 3.00 4.90
CA ILE A 13 2.24 3.06 6.32
C ILE A 13 3.28 2.26 7.11
N SER A 14 3.53 2.68 8.34
CA SER A 14 4.42 1.95 9.25
C SER A 14 3.73 0.70 9.78
N ALA A 15 4.49 -0.27 10.30
CA ALA A 15 3.93 -1.48 10.93
C ALA A 15 2.88 -1.17 12.01
N GLU A 16 3.13 -0.15 12.83
CA GLU A 16 2.20 0.30 13.87
C GLU A 16 0.89 0.88 13.29
N GLU A 17 0.98 1.60 12.18
CA GLU A 17 -0.18 2.14 11.47
C GLU A 17 -0.96 1.02 10.80
N ALA A 18 -0.28 0.05 10.19
CA ALA A 18 -0.88 -1.12 9.58
C ALA A 18 -1.69 -1.93 10.60
N ARG A 19 -1.13 -2.14 11.80
CA ARG A 19 -1.83 -2.80 12.90
C ARG A 19 -3.11 -2.05 13.30
N LYS A 20 -3.04 -0.73 13.44
CA LYS A 20 -4.20 0.10 13.79
C LYS A 20 -5.28 0.05 12.72
N ILE A 21 -4.90 0.20 11.46
CA ILE A 21 -5.84 0.17 10.31
C ILE A 21 -6.51 -1.20 10.20
N TRP A 22 -5.75 -2.27 10.43
CA TRP A 22 -6.27 -3.63 10.46
C TRP A 22 -7.28 -3.84 11.60
N ASP A 23 -6.94 -3.40 12.81
CA ASP A 23 -7.80 -3.52 14.00
C ASP A 23 -9.14 -2.78 13.85
N VAL A 24 -9.14 -1.63 13.16
CA VAL A 24 -10.36 -0.88 12.88
C VAL A 24 -11.08 -1.31 11.59
N GLU A 25 -10.55 -2.32 10.86
CA GLU A 25 -11.05 -2.83 9.58
C GLU A 25 -11.45 -1.71 8.58
N LEU A 26 -10.70 -0.60 8.61
CA LEU A 26 -11.15 0.64 7.99
C LEU A 26 -10.65 0.79 6.55
N PHE A 27 -9.48 0.20 6.26
CA PHE A 27 -8.90 0.16 4.92
C PHE A 27 -8.22 -1.18 4.64
N GLU A 28 -8.24 -1.58 3.37
CA GLU A 28 -7.48 -2.71 2.86
C GLU A 28 -5.98 -2.38 2.83
N ILE A 29 -5.17 -3.30 3.35
CA ILE A 29 -3.71 -3.14 3.40
C ILE A 29 -3.09 -3.97 2.29
N TYR A 30 -2.17 -3.36 1.55
CA TYR A 30 -1.47 -3.96 0.44
C TYR A 30 0.04 -3.95 0.70
N LYS A 31 0.69 -4.99 0.23
CA LYS A 31 2.14 -5.07 0.10
C LYS A 31 2.54 -4.50 -1.26
N LEU A 32 3.48 -3.56 -1.27
CA LEU A 32 4.10 -3.04 -2.46
C LEU A 32 5.39 -3.79 -2.75
N TYR A 33 5.49 -4.36 -3.95
CA TYR A 33 6.70 -4.98 -4.47
C TYR A 33 7.54 -3.96 -5.23
N ASP A 34 8.84 -4.24 -5.39
CA ASP A 34 9.76 -3.36 -6.14
C ASP A 34 9.46 -3.32 -7.66
N ASP A 35 8.72 -4.30 -8.18
CA ASP A 35 8.28 -4.35 -9.59
C ASP A 35 7.03 -3.50 -9.89
N ASP A 36 6.67 -2.56 -9.01
CA ASP A 36 5.41 -1.79 -9.08
C ASP A 36 4.13 -2.64 -8.96
N SER A 37 4.27 -3.95 -8.72
CA SER A 37 3.18 -4.85 -8.38
C SER A 37 2.77 -4.71 -6.91
N GLU A 38 1.53 -5.09 -6.62
CA GLU A 38 0.86 -4.90 -5.34
C GLU A 38 0.09 -6.16 -4.97
N GLY A 39 0.09 -6.51 -3.69
CA GLY A 39 -0.55 -7.72 -3.18
C GLY A 39 -1.42 -7.41 -1.96
N LEU A 40 -2.71 -7.75 -2.02
CA LEU A 40 -3.63 -7.58 -0.91
C LEU A 40 -3.24 -8.48 0.27
N ILE A 41 -3.31 -7.92 1.48
CA ILE A 41 -3.20 -8.67 2.73
C ILE A 41 -4.61 -9.03 3.17
N GLU A 42 -4.94 -10.33 3.08
CA GLU A 42 -6.29 -10.84 3.41
C GLU A 42 -6.36 -11.43 4.83
N SER A 43 -5.22 -11.58 5.51
CA SER A 43 -5.13 -12.21 6.83
C SER A 43 -4.15 -11.49 7.74
N GLU A 44 -4.46 -11.51 9.04
CA GLU A 44 -3.60 -10.94 10.08
C GLU A 44 -2.21 -11.59 10.13
N GLU A 45 -2.16 -12.92 9.96
CA GLU A 45 -0.90 -13.67 9.94
C GLU A 45 0.04 -13.15 8.84
N ARG A 46 -0.50 -12.99 7.62
CA ARG A 46 0.20 -12.37 6.48
C ARG A 46 0.66 -10.95 6.81
N LEU A 47 -0.19 -10.14 7.44
CA LEU A 47 0.19 -8.78 7.86
C LEU A 47 1.43 -8.82 8.77
N LEU A 48 1.43 -9.70 9.78
CA LEU A 48 2.55 -9.84 10.71
C LEU A 48 3.81 -10.37 10.03
N GLU A 49 3.68 -11.36 9.14
CA GLU A 49 4.80 -11.88 8.36
C GLU A 49 5.46 -10.78 7.53
N GLU A 50 4.65 -9.95 6.87
CA GLU A 50 5.12 -8.86 6.03
C GLU A 50 5.75 -7.72 6.85
N ILE A 51 5.16 -7.38 8.01
CA ILE A 51 5.74 -6.46 8.98
C ILE A 51 7.11 -6.95 9.45
N THR A 52 7.20 -8.23 9.83
CA THR A 52 8.42 -8.85 10.36
C THR A 52 9.48 -8.99 9.27
N GLY A 53 9.05 -9.27 8.04
CA GLY A 53 9.89 -9.31 6.85
C GLY A 53 10.39 -7.95 6.37
N GLY A 54 9.93 -6.84 6.97
CA GLY A 54 10.30 -5.49 6.57
C GLY A 54 9.74 -5.08 5.21
N ALA A 55 8.63 -5.69 4.79
CA ALA A 55 7.98 -5.36 3.53
C ALA A 55 7.36 -3.97 3.56
N LYS A 56 7.24 -3.35 2.38
CA LYS A 56 6.54 -2.07 2.22
C LYS A 56 5.04 -2.30 2.23
N LEU A 57 4.40 -1.94 3.33
CA LEU A 57 2.95 -1.91 3.44
C LEU A 57 2.41 -0.54 3.04
N ALA A 58 1.28 -0.54 2.36
CA ALA A 58 0.58 0.66 1.95
C ALA A 58 -0.93 0.43 1.88
N ILE A 59 -1.68 1.52 1.89
CA ILE A 59 -3.12 1.52 1.61
C ILE A 59 -3.37 2.26 0.30
N GLU A 60 -4.39 1.82 -0.45
CA GLU A 60 -4.87 2.55 -1.60
C GLU A 60 -5.56 3.83 -1.12
N VAL A 61 -5.08 4.99 -1.58
CA VAL A 61 -5.69 6.30 -1.27
C VAL A 61 -6.63 6.73 -2.40
N GLY A 62 -6.43 6.17 -3.60
CA GLY A 62 -7.25 6.41 -4.77
C GLY A 62 -6.41 6.44 -6.04
N LYS A 63 -7.06 6.87 -7.13
CA LYS A 63 -6.47 6.91 -8.47
C LYS A 63 -6.50 8.33 -9.02
N LEU A 64 -5.37 8.76 -9.59
CA LEU A 64 -5.28 10.03 -10.31
C LEU A 64 -6.12 9.97 -11.60
N PRO A 65 -6.84 11.04 -11.95
CA PRO A 65 -7.59 11.09 -13.20
C PRO A 65 -6.66 10.97 -14.41
N ALA A 66 -7.08 10.18 -15.39
CA ALA A 66 -6.36 10.00 -16.65
C ALA A 66 -6.24 11.36 -17.36
N GLY A 67 -5.02 11.90 -17.43
CA GLY A 67 -4.75 13.22 -18.00
C GLY A 67 -3.84 14.10 -17.15
N ILE A 68 -3.53 13.72 -15.90
CA ILE A 68 -2.45 14.38 -15.15
C ILE A 68 -1.12 13.85 -15.68
N ASN A 69 -0.46 14.64 -16.52
CA ASN A 69 0.97 14.48 -16.80
C ASN A 69 1.74 14.74 -15.50
N THR A 70 1.99 13.71 -14.71
CA THR A 70 3.00 13.81 -13.66
C THR A 70 4.35 13.83 -14.36
N PRO A 71 5.18 14.88 -14.20
CA PRO A 71 6.54 14.87 -14.75
C PRO A 71 7.24 13.61 -14.23
N LEU A 72 7.77 12.82 -15.15
CA LEU A 72 8.59 11.63 -14.88
C LEU A 72 9.62 12.01 -13.80
N GLN A 73 9.50 11.41 -12.61
CA GLN A 73 10.57 11.45 -11.61
C GLN A 73 11.75 10.60 -12.06
#